data_AF-A0A9P4TJZ8-F1
#
_entry.id   AF-A0A9P4TJZ8-F1
#
_cell.length_a   1.000
_cell.length_b   1.000
_cell.length_c   1.000
_cell.angle_alpha   90.00
_cell.angle_beta   90.00
_cell.angle_gamma   90.00
#
_symmetry.space_group_name_H-M   'P 1'
#
loop_
_entity.id
_entity.type
_entity.pdbx_description
1 polymer ?
#
loop_
_entity_poly.entity_id
_entity_poly.type
_entity_poly.pdbx_seq_one_letter_code
_entity_poly.pdbx_strand_id
1 'polypeptide(L)'
;MIVTIDDYRGNAEPEQAPSSEQIKDEDDDSPFTVARAGLLKLRLQALNKVLARTPLAQHRDLRLEETVQSVLPRTYVSGSEEVYFIVKDLSWPSKIPEVFISAYREVCECQPFTNKYIPRNYIGADPRPFLGSPTSQFAPTFSTIRPLLRQIDASCCTKLSNFFDISNDRSGYPYDSIVGLPF
;
A
#
# COMPACT_ATOMS: atom_id res chain seq x y z
N MET A 1 4.19 -2.94 70.23
CA MET A 1 2.72 -3.06 70.14
C MET A 1 2.41 -3.13 68.66
N ILE A 2 2.02 -4.32 68.19
CA ILE A 2 1.76 -4.65 66.79
C ILE A 2 0.26 -4.43 66.56
N VAL A 3 -0.11 -3.76 65.47
CA VAL A 3 -1.49 -3.70 64.99
C VAL A 3 -1.47 -4.06 63.51
N THR A 4 -1.95 -5.27 63.22
CA THR A 4 -2.26 -5.82 61.91
C THR A 4 -3.67 -5.40 61.51
N ILE A 5 -3.87 -5.03 60.25
CA ILE A 5 -5.19 -4.85 59.64
C ILE A 5 -5.21 -5.76 58.42
N ASP A 6 -5.85 -6.92 58.58
CA ASP A 6 -6.28 -7.81 57.49
C ASP A 6 -7.62 -7.32 56.91
N ASP A 7 -7.84 -7.74 55.66
CA ASP A 7 -9.12 -7.88 54.97
C ASP A 7 -9.94 -6.64 54.60
N TYR A 8 -9.62 -6.08 53.42
CA TYR A 8 -10.65 -5.63 52.48
C TYR A 8 -10.57 -6.41 51.18
N ARG A 9 -11.28 -7.55 51.18
CA ARG A 9 -11.70 -8.28 49.99
C ARG A 9 -12.81 -7.49 49.29
N GLY A 10 -12.42 -6.65 48.34
CA GLY A 10 -13.33 -6.00 47.40
C GLY A 10 -12.94 -6.38 45.98
N ASN A 11 -13.80 -7.15 45.31
CA ASN A 11 -13.70 -7.41 43.88
C ASN A 11 -13.66 -6.08 43.12
N ALA A 12 -12.48 -5.66 42.66
CA ALA A 12 -12.36 -4.71 41.58
C ALA A 12 -12.18 -5.53 40.30
N GLU A 13 -13.22 -5.53 39.48
CA GLU A 13 -13.15 -5.99 38.09
C GLU A 13 -11.92 -5.35 37.41
N PRO A 14 -11.15 -6.09 36.61
CA PRO A 14 -10.10 -5.47 35.82
C PRO A 14 -10.76 -4.45 34.89
N GLU A 15 -10.49 -3.17 35.16
CA GLU A 15 -10.85 -2.05 34.31
C GLU A 15 -10.54 -2.40 32.86
N GLN A 16 -11.58 -2.31 32.06
CA GLN A 16 -11.56 -2.50 30.62
C GLN A 16 -10.34 -1.80 30.03
N ALA A 17 -9.46 -2.61 29.44
CA ALA A 17 -8.41 -2.13 28.56
C ALA A 17 -9.02 -1.12 27.58
N PRO A 18 -8.33 0.00 27.29
CA PRO A 18 -8.84 0.99 26.36
C PRO A 18 -9.17 0.29 25.05
N SER A 19 -10.44 0.39 24.69
CA SER A 19 -11.05 -0.10 23.47
C SER A 19 -10.08 0.12 22.33
N SER A 20 -9.64 -0.98 21.69
CA SER A 20 -8.96 -0.94 20.41
C SER A 20 -9.78 -0.03 19.51
N GLU A 21 -9.31 1.19 19.30
CA GLU A 21 -9.80 2.06 18.25
C GLU A 21 -9.74 1.21 16.99
N GLN A 22 -10.91 0.76 16.55
CA GLN A 22 -11.09 0.24 15.21
C GLN A 22 -10.70 1.39 14.31
N ILE A 23 -9.45 1.35 13.83
CA ILE A 23 -8.93 2.24 12.81
C ILE A 23 -9.86 2.03 11.62
N LYS A 24 -10.81 2.96 11.47
CA LYS A 24 -11.75 2.98 10.35
C LYS A 24 -10.95 2.87 9.06
N ASP A 25 -11.44 1.98 8.20
CA ASP A 25 -10.88 1.68 6.90
C ASP A 25 -10.46 2.93 6.12
N GLU A 26 -9.41 2.73 5.33
CA GLU A 26 -8.70 3.70 4.48
C GLU A 26 -9.53 4.28 3.31
N ASP A 27 -10.85 4.22 3.43
CA ASP A 27 -11.86 4.61 2.44
C ASP A 27 -12.61 5.90 2.81
N ASP A 28 -12.16 6.62 3.84
CA ASP A 28 -12.69 7.96 4.11
C ASP A 28 -12.22 8.93 3.02
N ASP A 29 -13.17 9.61 2.37
CA ASP A 29 -13.01 10.60 1.28
C ASP A 29 -12.12 11.81 1.63
N SER A 30 -11.58 11.82 2.84
CA SER A 30 -10.48 12.69 3.26
C SER A 30 -9.31 12.78 2.26
N PRO A 31 -8.70 13.97 2.15
CA PRO A 31 -7.60 14.22 1.23
C PRO A 31 -6.38 13.35 1.56
N PHE A 32 -5.56 13.06 0.54
CA PHE A 32 -4.26 12.44 0.77
C PHE A 32 -3.33 13.43 1.47
N THR A 33 -2.69 13.01 2.56
CA THR A 33 -1.84 13.87 3.41
C THR A 33 -0.43 13.33 3.54
N VAL A 34 0.50 14.14 4.06
CA VAL A 34 1.87 13.72 4.37
C VAL A 34 1.90 12.54 5.36
N ALA A 35 0.97 12.48 6.31
CA ALA A 35 0.86 11.34 7.23
C ALA A 35 0.47 10.04 6.47
N ARG A 36 -0.48 10.13 5.54
CA ARG A 36 -0.85 9.00 4.66
C ARG A 36 0.29 8.59 3.73
N ALA A 37 1.09 9.54 3.24
CA ALA A 37 2.31 9.25 2.50
C ALA A 37 3.35 8.50 3.37
N GLY A 38 3.43 8.81 4.66
CA GLY A 38 4.23 8.06 5.63
C GLY A 38 3.77 6.60 5.77
N LEU A 39 2.46 6.35 5.88
CA LEU A 39 1.92 5.00 5.92
C LEU A 39 2.20 4.24 4.60
N LEU A 40 1.98 4.89 3.46
CA LEU A 40 2.32 4.34 2.14
C LEU A 40 3.80 3.92 2.07
N LYS A 41 4.71 4.79 2.54
CA LYS A 41 6.14 4.50 2.59
C LYS A 41 6.43 3.24 3.41
N LEU A 42 5.85 3.11 4.60
CA LEU A 42 6.05 1.92 5.45
C LEU A 42 5.54 0.64 4.78
N ARG A 43 4.40 0.70 4.08
CA ARG A 43 3.85 -0.43 3.33
C ARG A 43 4.75 -0.88 2.20
N LEU A 44 5.27 0.05 1.42
CA LEU A 44 6.21 -0.24 0.33
C LEU A 44 7.53 -0.81 0.88
N GLN A 45 8.02 -0.28 2.00
CA GLN A 45 9.21 -0.81 2.68
C GLN A 45 8.99 -2.23 3.21
N ALA A 46 7.81 -2.52 3.77
CA ALA A 46 7.44 -3.86 4.22
C ALA A 46 7.40 -4.85 3.05
N LEU A 47 6.77 -4.47 1.93
CA LEU A 47 6.77 -5.27 0.70
C LEU A 47 8.19 -5.56 0.20
N ASN A 48 9.00 -4.51 0.05
CA ASN A 48 10.39 -4.65 -0.39
C ASN A 48 11.19 -5.57 0.52
N LYS A 49 11.00 -5.48 1.84
CA LYS A 49 11.69 -6.32 2.82
C LYS A 49 11.32 -7.79 2.67
N VAL A 50 10.04 -8.09 2.40
CA VAL A 50 9.59 -9.47 2.16
C VAL A 50 10.18 -10.02 0.85
N LEU A 51 10.11 -9.23 -0.24
CA LEU A 51 10.68 -9.62 -1.54
C LEU A 51 12.20 -9.77 -1.49
N ALA A 52 12.93 -8.91 -0.77
CA ALA A 52 14.38 -8.98 -0.68
C ALA A 52 14.89 -10.17 0.16
N ARG A 53 14.07 -10.71 1.05
CA ARG A 53 14.42 -11.86 1.91
C ARG A 53 14.05 -13.20 1.29
N THR A 54 13.21 -13.17 0.26
CA THR A 54 12.68 -14.37 -0.36
C THR A 54 13.43 -14.60 -1.68
N PRO A 55 13.79 -15.85 -2.03
CA PRO A 55 14.27 -16.14 -3.37
C PRO A 55 13.16 -15.91 -4.41
N LEU A 56 13.51 -15.33 -5.56
CA LEU A 56 12.57 -15.03 -6.66
C LEU A 56 11.63 -16.19 -7.04
N ALA A 57 12.12 -17.44 -6.99
CA ALA A 57 11.33 -18.63 -7.32
C ALA A 57 10.13 -18.87 -6.38
N GLN A 58 10.15 -18.31 -5.17
CA GLN A 58 9.11 -18.45 -4.15
C GLN A 58 8.19 -17.22 -4.08
N HIS A 59 8.41 -16.19 -4.92
CA HIS A 59 7.66 -14.94 -4.82
C HIS A 59 6.16 -15.09 -5.10
N ARG A 60 5.79 -16.05 -5.96
CA ARG A 60 4.38 -16.35 -6.28
C ARG A 60 3.57 -16.83 -5.07
N ASP A 61 4.24 -17.46 -4.10
CA ASP A 61 3.60 -18.08 -2.94
C ASP A 61 3.54 -17.11 -1.73
N LEU A 62 4.02 -15.87 -1.90
CA LEU A 62 4.03 -14.85 -0.86
C LEU A 62 2.66 -14.22 -0.65
N ARG A 63 2.29 -14.04 0.62
CA ARG A 63 1.10 -13.29 1.05
C ARG A 63 1.42 -11.80 1.18
N LEU A 64 1.60 -11.15 0.03
CA LEU A 64 2.01 -9.74 -0.04
C LEU A 64 0.92 -8.79 0.48
N GLU A 65 -0.36 -9.14 0.29
CA GLU A 65 -1.49 -8.36 0.78
C GLU A 65 -1.53 -8.31 2.31
N GLU A 66 -1.35 -9.45 2.98
CA GLU A 66 -1.28 -9.54 4.44
C GLU A 66 -0.11 -8.70 4.98
N THR A 67 1.02 -8.68 4.26
CA THR A 67 2.18 -7.87 4.62
C THR A 67 1.83 -6.38 4.65
N VAL A 68 1.14 -5.87 3.63
CA VAL A 68 0.73 -4.46 3.55
C VAL A 68 -0.29 -4.12 4.63
N GLN A 69 -1.28 -4.99 4.83
CA GLN A 69 -2.34 -4.78 5.83
C GLN A 69 -1.82 -4.81 7.27
N SER A 70 -0.75 -5.57 7.54
CA SER A 70 -0.13 -5.64 8.87
C SER A 70 0.61 -4.35 9.30
N VAL A 71 0.84 -3.42 8.36
CA VAL A 71 1.55 -2.17 8.65
C VAL A 71 0.63 -1.18 9.32
N LEU A 72 0.96 -0.85 10.58
CA LEU A 72 0.21 0.12 11.37
C LEU A 72 0.57 1.58 11.02
N PRO A 73 -0.41 2.50 11.07
CA PRO A 73 -0.16 3.94 10.96
C PRO A 73 0.83 4.43 12.01
N ARG A 74 1.62 5.44 11.64
CA ARG A 74 2.50 6.17 12.57
C ARG A 74 2.28 7.67 12.40
N THR A 75 2.41 8.40 13.51
CA THR A 75 2.21 9.85 13.57
C THR A 75 3.16 10.63 12.65
N TYR A 76 4.40 10.16 12.51
CA TYR A 76 5.35 10.71 11.54
C TYR A 76 6.33 9.64 11.06
N VAL A 77 6.65 9.70 9.77
CA VAL A 77 7.65 8.83 9.13
C VAL A 77 8.60 9.74 8.37
N SER A 78 9.89 9.68 8.69
CA SER A 78 10.91 10.51 8.03
C SER A 78 10.86 10.34 6.52
N GLY A 79 10.91 11.46 5.81
CA GLY A 79 10.88 11.52 4.36
C GLY A 79 9.54 11.11 3.74
N SER A 80 8.43 11.42 4.42
CA SER A 80 7.07 11.24 3.91
C SER A 80 6.63 12.39 2.99
N GLU A 81 7.27 13.55 3.08
CA GLU A 81 6.99 14.73 2.25
C GLU A 81 7.41 14.49 0.80
N GLU A 82 8.58 13.90 0.57
CA GLU A 82 9.07 13.54 -0.76
C GLU A 82 8.13 12.52 -1.41
N VAL A 83 7.71 11.49 -0.65
CA VAL A 83 6.72 10.51 -1.12
C VAL A 83 5.41 11.22 -1.46
N TYR A 84 4.94 12.13 -0.61
CA TYR A 84 3.73 12.91 -0.86
C TYR A 84 3.83 13.69 -2.17
N PHE A 85 4.92 14.42 -2.42
CA PHE A 85 5.09 15.20 -3.65
C PHE A 85 5.18 14.34 -4.90
N ILE A 86 5.71 13.12 -4.82
CA ILE A 86 5.76 12.18 -5.97
C ILE A 86 4.36 11.68 -6.34
N VAL A 87 3.47 11.46 -5.37
CA VAL A 87 2.22 10.74 -5.59
C VAL A 87 0.95 11.58 -5.45
N LYS A 88 1.04 12.84 -4.98
CA LYS A 88 -0.11 13.71 -4.68
C LYS A 88 -1.06 13.94 -5.87
N ASP A 89 -0.56 13.86 -7.09
CA ASP A 89 -1.34 14.11 -8.31
C ASP A 89 -2.02 12.83 -8.83
N LEU A 90 -1.78 11.67 -8.19
CA LEU A 90 -2.46 10.41 -8.49
C LEU A 90 -3.82 10.35 -7.81
N SER A 91 -4.79 9.72 -8.49
CA SER A 91 -6.04 9.35 -7.86
C SER A 91 -5.77 8.28 -6.79
N TRP A 92 -6.16 8.57 -5.55
CA TRP A 92 -6.08 7.63 -4.41
C TRP A 92 -4.73 6.91 -4.21
N PRO A 93 -3.65 7.64 -3.88
CA PRO A 93 -2.29 7.08 -3.83
C PRO A 93 -2.08 5.98 -2.79
N SER A 94 -2.93 5.90 -1.76
CA SER A 94 -2.85 4.84 -0.74
C SER A 94 -2.95 3.43 -1.31
N LYS A 95 -3.53 3.27 -2.52
CA LYS A 95 -3.71 1.98 -3.21
C LYS A 95 -2.55 1.54 -4.10
N ILE A 96 -1.46 2.31 -4.16
CA ILE A 96 -0.25 1.94 -4.90
C ILE A 96 0.28 0.54 -4.53
N PRO A 97 0.34 0.12 -3.25
CA PRO A 97 0.80 -1.22 -2.88
C PRO A 97 -0.06 -2.32 -3.51
N GLU A 98 -1.38 -2.22 -3.43
CA GLU A 98 -2.31 -3.21 -4.00
C GLU A 98 -2.20 -3.29 -5.52
N VAL A 99 -2.08 -2.14 -6.18
CA VAL A 99 -1.88 -2.05 -7.64
C VAL A 99 -0.55 -2.71 -8.04
N PHE A 100 0.53 -2.45 -7.30
CA PHE A 100 1.82 -3.09 -7.52
C PHE A 100 1.73 -4.62 -7.32
N ILE A 101 1.14 -5.08 -6.22
CA ILE A 101 1.01 -6.52 -5.91
C ILE A 101 0.26 -7.24 -7.02
N SER A 102 -0.86 -6.68 -7.49
CA SER A 102 -1.65 -7.29 -8.56
C SER A 102 -0.84 -7.48 -9.84
N ALA A 103 -0.16 -6.42 -10.30
CA ALA A 103 0.67 -6.49 -11.49
C ALA A 103 1.88 -7.43 -11.30
N TYR A 104 2.49 -7.39 -10.13
CA TYR A 104 3.66 -8.21 -9.81
C TYR A 104 3.33 -9.70 -9.79
N ARG A 105 2.16 -10.08 -9.24
CA ARG A 105 1.70 -11.47 -9.20
C ARG A 105 1.53 -12.03 -10.62
N GLU A 106 0.88 -11.29 -11.51
CA GLU A 106 0.68 -11.70 -12.91
C GLU A 106 2.02 -11.95 -13.60
N VAL A 107 2.99 -11.05 -13.41
CA VAL A 107 4.32 -11.22 -13.99
C VAL A 107 5.06 -12.43 -13.38
N CYS A 108 4.89 -12.69 -12.08
CA CYS A 108 5.44 -13.89 -11.43
C CYS A 108 4.81 -15.19 -11.94
N GLU A 109 3.59 -15.12 -12.47
CA GLU A 109 2.88 -16.22 -13.13
C GLU A 109 3.20 -16.34 -14.63
N CYS A 110 4.23 -15.63 -15.10
CA CYS A 110 4.62 -15.53 -16.50
C CYS A 110 3.51 -14.99 -17.42
N GLN A 111 2.61 -14.17 -16.87
CA GLN A 111 1.57 -13.47 -17.62
C GLN A 111 1.96 -12.02 -17.86
N PRO A 112 1.51 -11.40 -18.97
CA PRO A 112 1.61 -9.95 -19.12
C PRO A 112 0.77 -9.27 -18.04
N PHE A 113 1.30 -8.23 -17.41
CA PHE A 113 0.51 -7.47 -16.45
C PHE A 113 -0.67 -6.77 -17.13
N THR A 114 -1.78 -6.73 -16.42
CA THR A 114 -3.00 -6.06 -16.81
C THR A 114 -3.27 -4.88 -15.89
N ASN A 115 -3.78 -3.79 -16.45
CA ASN A 115 -4.22 -2.64 -15.66
C ASN A 115 -5.54 -2.98 -14.96
N LYS A 116 -5.46 -3.59 -13.78
CA LYS A 116 -6.65 -3.77 -12.93
C LYS A 116 -7.14 -2.43 -12.40
N TYR A 117 -8.43 -2.19 -12.55
CA TYR A 117 -9.10 -1.01 -12.00
C TYR A 117 -9.68 -1.34 -10.63
N ILE A 118 -9.23 -0.62 -9.61
CA ILE A 118 -9.77 -0.74 -8.24
C ILE A 118 -10.75 0.41 -8.05
N PRO A 119 -12.08 0.15 -8.00
CA PRO A 119 -13.06 1.20 -7.78
C PRO A 119 -13.01 1.68 -6.32
N ARG A 120 -13.24 2.98 -6.12
CA ARG A 120 -13.51 3.54 -4.80
C ARG A 120 -14.96 3.22 -4.42
N ASN A 121 -15.16 2.50 -3.32
CA ASN A 121 -16.49 2.19 -2.81
C ASN A 121 -16.95 3.35 -1.92
N TYR A 122 -17.86 4.18 -2.42
CA TYR A 122 -18.47 5.25 -1.62
C TYR A 122 -19.46 4.63 -0.63
N ILE A 123 -19.04 4.45 0.63
CA ILE A 123 -19.92 4.00 1.72
C ILE A 123 -20.47 5.23 2.44
N GLY A 124 -21.56 5.80 1.91
CA GLY A 124 -22.24 6.96 2.51
C GLY A 124 -23.44 7.44 1.69
N ALA A 125 -24.47 7.94 2.37
CA ALA A 125 -25.74 8.40 1.78
C ALA A 125 -25.64 9.74 1.02
N ASP A 126 -24.44 10.23 0.76
CA ASP A 126 -24.22 11.53 0.13
C ASP A 126 -23.38 11.30 -1.14
N PRO A 127 -24.02 11.04 -2.30
CA PRO A 127 -23.36 10.99 -3.58
C PRO A 127 -23.04 12.43 -4.01
N ARG A 128 -22.28 13.17 -3.19
CA ARG A 128 -21.71 14.40 -3.68
C ARG A 128 -20.64 13.98 -4.66
N PRO A 129 -20.77 14.32 -5.95
CA PRO A 129 -19.63 14.18 -6.84
C PRO A 129 -18.56 15.06 -6.22
N PHE A 130 -17.51 14.46 -5.67
CA PHE A 130 -16.28 15.21 -5.48
C PHE A 130 -16.02 15.85 -6.84
N LEU A 131 -15.77 17.14 -6.85
CA LEU A 131 -15.54 17.98 -8.03
C LEU A 131 -14.18 17.60 -8.71
N GLY A 132 -13.89 16.31 -8.77
CA GLY A 132 -12.68 15.70 -9.28
C GLY A 132 -12.98 14.97 -10.59
N SER A 133 -11.98 14.97 -11.46
CA SER A 133 -11.94 14.23 -12.73
C SER A 133 -12.55 12.82 -12.63
N PRO A 134 -13.16 12.26 -13.70
CA PRO A 134 -13.64 10.87 -13.76
C PRO A 134 -12.62 9.84 -13.27
N THR A 135 -11.32 10.16 -13.35
CA THR A 135 -10.21 9.34 -12.84
C THR A 135 -10.19 9.21 -11.30
N SER A 136 -10.89 10.07 -10.55
CA SER A 136 -10.98 10.01 -9.09
C SER A 136 -11.84 8.85 -8.58
N GLN A 137 -12.58 8.16 -9.46
CA GLN A 137 -13.41 7.01 -9.12
C GLN A 137 -12.60 5.72 -8.98
N PHE A 138 -11.36 5.71 -9.49
CA PHE A 138 -10.50 4.53 -9.49
C PHE A 138 -9.14 4.86 -8.88
N ALA A 139 -8.54 3.87 -8.23
CA ALA A 139 -7.12 3.88 -7.90
C ALA A 139 -6.25 4.06 -9.16
N PRO A 140 -4.98 4.46 -9.02
CA PRO A 140 -4.12 4.62 -10.18
C PRO A 140 -3.82 3.23 -10.77
N THR A 141 -3.77 3.11 -12.09
CA THR A 141 -3.43 1.82 -12.72
C THR A 141 -1.93 1.53 -12.60
N PHE A 142 -1.53 0.28 -12.83
CA PHE A 142 -0.10 -0.07 -12.82
C PHE A 142 0.69 0.76 -13.85
N SER A 143 0.13 0.96 -15.04
CA SER A 143 0.74 1.80 -16.08
C SER A 143 0.93 3.26 -15.67
N THR A 144 0.09 3.78 -14.79
CA THR A 144 0.20 5.13 -14.25
C THR A 144 1.31 5.22 -13.20
N ILE A 145 1.45 4.20 -12.35
CA ILE A 145 2.47 4.20 -11.29
C ILE A 145 3.85 3.74 -11.79
N ARG A 146 3.92 2.93 -12.85
CA ARG A 146 5.17 2.33 -13.36
C ARG A 146 6.27 3.36 -13.65
N PRO A 147 5.99 4.50 -14.32
CA PRO A 147 7.00 5.54 -14.56
C PRO A 147 7.50 6.20 -13.26
N LEU A 148 6.67 6.24 -12.23
CA LEU A 148 6.99 6.84 -10.92
C LEU A 148 7.71 5.85 -10.00
N LEU A 149 7.65 4.56 -10.28
CA LEU A 149 8.10 3.50 -9.36
C LEU A 149 9.58 3.62 -8.99
N ARG A 150 10.44 4.07 -9.91
CA ARG A 150 11.86 4.33 -9.61
C ARG A 150 12.07 5.52 -8.68
N GLN A 151 11.25 6.58 -8.80
CA GLN A 151 11.30 7.74 -7.91
C GLN A 151 10.77 7.37 -6.51
N ILE A 152 9.67 6.60 -6.48
CA ILE A 152 9.13 6.02 -5.25
C ILE A 152 10.18 5.15 -4.57
N ASP A 153 10.88 4.29 -5.33
CA ASP A 153 11.96 3.45 -4.82
C ASP A 153 13.09 4.25 -4.18
N ALA A 154 13.53 5.33 -4.82
CA ALA A 154 14.55 6.22 -4.27
C ALA A 154 14.07 6.88 -2.96
N SER A 155 12.83 7.36 -2.91
CA SER A 155 12.27 8.03 -1.73
C SER A 155 11.95 7.07 -0.57
N CYS A 156 11.61 5.82 -0.90
CA CYS A 156 11.24 4.78 0.07
C CYS A 156 12.43 3.88 0.46
N CYS A 157 13.59 4.02 -0.19
CA CYS A 157 14.72 3.09 -0.09
C CYS A 157 14.32 1.64 -0.43
N THR A 158 13.54 1.47 -1.50
CA THR A 158 13.06 0.18 -1.98
C THR A 158 13.63 -0.17 -3.36
N LYS A 159 13.40 -1.40 -3.82
CA LYS A 159 13.84 -1.90 -5.14
C LYS A 159 12.67 -2.59 -5.87
N LEU A 160 11.45 -2.09 -5.66
CA LEU A 160 10.23 -2.70 -6.20
C LEU A 160 10.22 -2.69 -7.74
N SER A 161 10.73 -1.61 -8.36
CA SER A 161 10.92 -1.54 -9.81
C SER A 161 11.87 -2.62 -10.33
N ASN A 162 12.99 -2.85 -9.64
CA ASN A 162 13.93 -3.90 -10.01
C ASN A 162 13.31 -5.29 -9.88
N PHE A 163 12.56 -5.57 -8.81
CA PHE A 163 11.85 -6.85 -8.68
C PHE A 163 10.88 -7.06 -9.83
N PHE A 164 10.13 -6.02 -10.19
CA PHE A 164 9.19 -6.08 -11.31
C PHE A 164 9.92 -6.32 -12.64
N ASP A 165 10.96 -5.53 -12.94
CA ASP A 165 11.72 -5.63 -14.19
C ASP A 165 12.36 -7.03 -14.34
N ILE A 166 12.99 -7.57 -13.28
CA ILE A 166 13.57 -8.93 -13.29
C ILE A 166 12.51 -10.02 -13.54
N SER A 167 11.35 -9.91 -12.89
CA SER A 167 10.27 -10.87 -13.11
C SER A 167 9.68 -10.74 -14.52
N ASN A 168 9.61 -9.52 -15.06
CA ASN A 168 9.08 -9.24 -16.40
C ASN A 168 10.00 -9.73 -17.51
N ASP A 169 11.31 -9.60 -17.34
CA ASP A 169 12.28 -10.13 -18.30
C ASP A 169 12.25 -11.67 -18.34
N ARG A 170 11.95 -12.31 -17.19
CA ARG A 170 11.79 -13.77 -17.08
C ARG A 170 10.51 -14.31 -17.70
N SER A 171 9.45 -13.52 -17.81
CA SER A 171 8.21 -13.97 -18.45
C SER A 171 8.33 -14.11 -19.98
N GLY A 172 9.49 -13.75 -20.55
CA GLY A 172 9.82 -14.02 -21.95
C GLY A 172 9.19 -13.04 -22.95
N TYR A 173 8.59 -11.95 -22.48
CA TYR A 173 8.05 -10.89 -23.32
C TYR A 173 8.95 -9.63 -23.23
N PRO A 174 9.93 -9.46 -24.13
CA PRO A 174 10.61 -8.18 -24.26
C PRO A 174 9.58 -7.15 -24.73
N TYR A 175 9.28 -6.15 -23.89
CA TYR A 175 8.64 -4.92 -24.33
C TYR A 175 9.68 -4.05 -25.05
N ASP A 176 10.28 -4.58 -26.11
CA ASP A 176 11.01 -3.78 -27.09
C ASP A 176 10.07 -3.50 -28.27
N SER A 177 9.83 -2.20 -28.50
CA SER A 177 9.40 -1.63 -29.79
C SER A 177 7.94 -1.85 -30.22
N ILE A 178 7.02 -1.04 -29.70
CA ILE A 178 5.92 -0.52 -30.54
C ILE A 178 6.40 0.80 -31.14
N VAL A 179 7.29 0.68 -32.13
CA VAL A 179 7.54 1.73 -33.12
C VAL A 179 7.43 1.04 -34.48
N GLY A 180 6.41 1.41 -35.26
CA GLY A 180 6.28 1.01 -36.65
C GLY A 180 5.09 0.10 -36.95
N LEU A 181 3.89 0.69 -37.04
CA LEU A 181 2.87 0.18 -37.96
C LEU A 181 3.11 0.82 -39.32
N PRO A 182 3.45 0.06 -40.38
CA PRO A 182 3.03 0.41 -41.72
C PRO A 182 1.64 -0.22 -41.94
N PHE A 183 0.67 0.61 -42.34
CA PHE A 183 -0.30 0.40 -43.41
C PHE A 183 -1.30 1.55 -43.40
#